data_AF-A0A9D6QGK0-F1
#
_entry.id   AF-A0A9D6QGK0-F1
#
_cell.length_a   1.000
_cell.length_b   1.000
_cell.length_c   1.000
_cell.angle_alpha   90.00
_cell.angle_beta   90.00
_cell.angle_gamma   90.00
#
_symmetry.space_group_name_H-M   'P 1'
#
loop_
_entity.id
_entity.type
_entity.pdbx_description
1 polymer ?
#
loop_
_entity_poly.entity_id
_entity_poly.type
_entity_poly.pdbx_seq_one_letter_code
_entity_poly.pdbx_strand_id
1 'polypeptide(L)'
;AFTGLAMTGLFLAYNQALTGSPTRLPLDLWADTTYGVGSNRLGFGKDIGNWGWIGLDALPGHGAIDVVMNTNHNLHLVNFEQFGWACGSLLFVLLLPLGRGRKNDGLMWGLAVGTVAALSLYWFSGGPDFGARYWYQMIVPLAVLTVRGAMEFALRMNSAAPATHVGGGERVWAFLLLASALGTLNVVPWRALDKYHHYRGVRPELRALAEEKQFGRSLVIVRGKLWPDMAPVAWLSSLRFDREAEGTIYLLDPGAETREHLRSSYADRPVWIVAGGGVTGEAARILAGPIAPNQPLPALPELNSRKPDE
;
A
#
# COMPACT_ATOMS: atom_id res chain seq x y z
N ALA A 1 -28.49 1.64 -1.39
CA ALA A 1 -28.84 0.47 -0.54
C ALA A 1 -28.74 -0.84 -1.33
N PHE A 2 -29.51 -1.02 -2.41
CA PHE A 2 -29.52 -2.27 -3.20
C PHE A 2 -28.14 -2.72 -3.70
N THR A 3 -27.37 -1.82 -4.32
CA THR A 3 -26.00 -2.12 -4.78
C THR A 3 -25.09 -2.57 -3.63
N GLY A 4 -25.22 -1.95 -2.45
CA GLY A 4 -24.44 -2.32 -1.27
C GLY A 4 -24.77 -3.74 -0.81
N LEU A 5 -26.06 -4.07 -0.71
CA LEU A 5 -26.50 -5.42 -0.33
C LEU A 5 -26.07 -6.47 -1.36
N ALA A 6 -26.14 -6.15 -2.66
CA ALA A 6 -25.68 -7.05 -3.72
C ALA A 6 -24.18 -7.31 -3.63
N MET A 7 -23.37 -6.27 -3.39
CA MET A 7 -21.92 -6.41 -3.18
C MET A 7 -21.60 -7.21 -1.92
N THR A 8 -22.30 -6.97 -0.82
CA THR A 8 -22.16 -7.78 0.40
C THR A 8 -22.50 -9.25 0.13
N GLY A 9 -23.62 -9.53 -0.55
CA GLY A 9 -24.01 -10.90 -0.90
C GLY A 9 -22.97 -11.60 -1.78
N LEU A 10 -22.46 -10.92 -2.80
CA LEU A 10 -21.40 -11.45 -3.67
C LEU A 10 -20.11 -11.71 -2.90
N PHE A 11 -19.73 -10.81 -1.99
CA PHE A 11 -18.55 -10.96 -1.15
C PHE A 11 -18.66 -12.18 -0.22
N LEU A 12 -19.81 -12.39 0.41
CA LEU A 12 -20.05 -13.55 1.26
C LEU A 12 -20.03 -14.86 0.45
N ALA A 13 -20.61 -14.88 -0.75
CA ALA A 13 -20.58 -16.04 -1.64
C ALA A 13 -19.15 -16.35 -2.11
N TYR A 14 -18.37 -15.32 -2.45
CA TYR A 14 -16.95 -15.44 -2.81
C TYR A 14 -16.12 -16.05 -1.68
N ASN A 15 -16.29 -15.56 -0.44
CA ASN A 15 -15.61 -16.11 0.73
C ASN A 15 -15.99 -17.58 0.93
N GLN A 16 -17.28 -17.91 0.88
CA GLN A 16 -17.76 -19.27 1.00
C GLN A 16 -17.11 -20.21 -0.03
N ALA A 17 -17.00 -19.77 -1.29
CA ALA A 17 -16.43 -20.56 -2.36
C ALA A 17 -14.93 -20.85 -2.17
N LEU A 18 -14.18 -19.90 -1.61
CA LEU A 18 -12.72 -20.04 -1.44
C LEU A 18 -12.30 -20.65 -0.11
N THR A 19 -13.02 -20.36 0.97
CA THR A 19 -12.60 -20.72 2.33
C THR A 19 -13.55 -21.72 3.01
N GLY A 20 -14.68 -22.03 2.38
CA GLY A 20 -15.74 -22.85 2.97
C GLY A 20 -16.58 -22.13 4.03
N SER A 21 -16.37 -20.84 4.25
CA SER A 21 -17.13 -20.01 5.20
C SER A 21 -17.43 -18.62 4.61
N PRO A 22 -18.66 -18.09 4.76
CA PRO A 22 -18.99 -16.80 4.15
C PRO A 22 -18.35 -15.63 4.90
N THR A 23 -17.95 -15.84 6.16
CA THR A 23 -17.37 -14.82 7.03
C THR A 23 -15.86 -14.92 7.19
N ARG A 24 -15.23 -15.99 6.67
CA ARG A 24 -13.78 -16.14 6.70
C ARG A 24 -13.18 -15.60 5.42
N LEU A 25 -12.30 -14.60 5.55
CA LEU A 25 -11.65 -14.00 4.39
C LEU A 25 -10.55 -14.93 3.86
N PRO A 26 -10.28 -14.96 2.54
CA PRO A 26 -9.13 -15.69 1.99
C PRO A 26 -7.80 -15.25 2.63
N LEU A 27 -7.69 -13.97 3.01
CA LEU A 27 -6.54 -13.45 3.75
C LEU A 27 -6.40 -14.11 5.13
N ASP A 28 -7.50 -14.34 5.85
CA ASP A 28 -7.47 -15.02 7.15
C ASP A 28 -7.02 -16.46 6.99
N LEU A 29 -7.51 -17.16 5.96
CA LEU A 29 -7.08 -18.52 5.65
C LEU A 29 -5.57 -18.58 5.38
N TRP A 30 -5.05 -17.67 4.55
CA TRP A 30 -3.63 -17.58 4.26
C TRP A 30 -2.82 -17.26 5.54
N ALA A 31 -3.25 -16.27 6.32
CA ALA A 31 -2.59 -15.87 7.55
C ALA A 31 -2.59 -17.01 8.59
N ASP A 32 -3.69 -17.75 8.72
CA ASP A 32 -3.79 -18.91 9.61
C ASP A 32 -2.77 -20.01 9.24
N THR A 33 -2.56 -20.24 7.94
CA THR A 33 -1.58 -21.23 7.47
C THR A 33 -0.14 -20.76 7.58
N THR A 34 0.10 -19.45 7.51
CA THR A 34 1.45 -18.87 7.43
C THR A 34 1.98 -18.42 8.81
N TYR A 35 1.14 -17.77 9.60
CA TYR A 35 1.50 -17.16 10.89
C TYR A 35 0.81 -17.81 12.09
N GLY A 36 -0.09 -18.77 11.85
CA GLY A 36 -0.82 -19.48 12.89
C GLY A 36 -2.27 -19.02 13.04
N VAL A 37 -3.08 -19.90 13.60
CA VAL A 37 -4.55 -19.78 13.65
C VAL A 37 -5.00 -18.55 14.44
N GLY A 38 -5.84 -17.74 13.81
CA GLY A 38 -6.42 -16.53 14.40
C GLY A 38 -5.50 -15.31 14.34
N SER A 39 -4.37 -15.39 13.64
CA SER A 39 -3.39 -14.30 13.55
C SER A 39 -3.92 -13.03 12.87
N ASN A 40 -4.92 -13.13 12.00
CA ASN A 40 -5.55 -11.98 11.31
C ASN A 40 -7.02 -11.74 11.72
N ARG A 41 -7.52 -12.42 12.77
CA ARG A 41 -8.94 -12.29 13.18
C ARG A 41 -9.23 -10.89 13.74
N LEU A 42 -10.48 -10.45 13.59
CA LEU A 42 -10.96 -9.23 14.26
C LEU A 42 -11.17 -9.46 15.77
N GLY A 43 -10.95 -8.41 16.55
CA GLY A 43 -11.10 -8.37 18.00
C GLY A 43 -9.77 -8.31 18.73
N PHE A 44 -9.80 -8.56 20.04
CA PHE A 44 -8.63 -8.51 20.91
C PHE A 44 -8.17 -9.91 21.31
N GLY A 45 -6.87 -10.10 21.51
CA GLY A 45 -6.31 -11.36 21.99
C GLY A 45 -4.81 -11.49 21.74
N LYS A 46 -4.17 -12.36 22.54
CA LYS A 46 -2.73 -12.62 22.51
C LYS A 46 -2.21 -13.24 21.20
N ASP A 47 -3.07 -13.92 20.45
CA ASP A 47 -2.69 -14.61 19.21
C ASP A 47 -2.91 -13.73 17.97
N ILE A 48 -3.59 -12.58 18.13
CA ILE A 48 -3.94 -11.68 17.02
C ILE A 48 -2.74 -10.79 16.73
N GLY A 49 -2.34 -10.68 15.47
CA GLY A 49 -1.22 -9.83 15.07
C GLY A 49 0.17 -10.41 15.33
N ASN A 50 0.25 -11.60 15.89
CA ASN A 50 1.53 -12.25 16.18
C ASN A 50 2.17 -12.85 14.91
N TRP A 51 2.56 -11.99 13.96
CA TRP A 51 3.15 -12.39 12.66
C TRP A 51 4.67 -12.55 12.71
N GLY A 52 5.27 -12.46 13.91
CA GLY A 52 6.72 -12.44 14.09
C GLY A 52 7.38 -11.11 13.74
N TRP A 53 6.60 -10.03 13.57
CA TRP A 53 7.08 -8.69 13.21
C TRP A 53 7.60 -7.90 14.42
N ILE A 54 8.58 -8.46 15.12
CA ILE A 54 9.13 -7.94 16.38
C ILE A 54 9.70 -6.50 16.30
N GLY A 55 10.04 -6.02 15.11
CA GLY A 55 10.52 -4.65 14.90
C GLY A 55 9.42 -3.60 14.70
N LEU A 56 8.18 -4.04 14.43
CA LEU A 56 7.04 -3.16 14.11
C LEU A 56 5.92 -3.22 15.17
N ASP A 57 5.91 -4.28 15.96
CA ASP A 57 4.94 -4.51 17.01
C ASP A 57 5.62 -4.46 18.39
N ALA A 58 5.30 -3.42 19.16
CA ALA A 58 5.90 -3.21 20.47
C ALA A 58 5.28 -4.12 21.54
N LEU A 59 4.07 -4.65 21.32
CA LEU A 59 3.31 -5.40 22.31
C LEU A 59 2.72 -6.65 21.64
N PRO A 60 3.13 -7.86 22.05
CA PRO A 60 2.59 -9.08 21.45
C PRO A 60 1.07 -9.19 21.62
N GLY A 61 0.37 -9.40 20.51
CA GLY A 61 -1.08 -9.58 20.47
C GLY A 61 -1.83 -8.33 19.97
N HIS A 62 -3.14 -8.30 20.23
CA HIS A 62 -3.96 -7.10 20.02
C HIS A 62 -4.77 -6.77 21.27
N GLY A 63 -4.49 -5.63 21.89
CA GLY A 63 -5.14 -5.10 23.07
C GLY A 63 -5.58 -3.65 22.92
N ALA A 64 -6.24 -3.12 23.95
CA ALA A 64 -6.68 -1.72 23.95
C ALA A 64 -5.51 -0.72 23.92
N ILE A 65 -4.36 -1.09 24.51
CA ILE A 65 -3.15 -0.26 24.49
C ILE A 65 -2.59 -0.16 23.06
N ASP A 66 -2.61 -1.27 22.31
CA ASP A 66 -2.22 -1.30 20.89
C ASP A 66 -3.07 -0.36 20.06
N VAL A 67 -4.39 -0.37 20.28
CA VAL A 67 -5.31 0.55 19.62
C VAL A 67 -4.93 2.00 19.89
N VAL A 68 -4.62 2.37 21.13
CA VAL A 68 -4.22 3.74 21.48
C VAL A 68 -2.90 4.11 20.79
N MET A 69 -1.89 3.24 20.85
CA MET A 69 -0.58 3.47 20.23
C MET A 69 -0.70 3.61 18.71
N ASN A 70 -1.41 2.69 18.06
CA ASN A 70 -1.65 2.69 16.62
C ASN A 70 -2.48 3.90 16.19
N THR A 71 -3.52 4.26 16.95
CA THR A 71 -4.33 5.47 16.69
C THR A 71 -3.49 6.73 16.79
N ASN A 72 -2.65 6.85 17.82
CA ASN A 72 -1.73 7.98 17.96
C ASN A 72 -0.73 8.05 16.80
N HIS A 73 -0.16 6.92 16.40
CA HIS A 73 0.76 6.87 15.26
C HIS A 73 0.07 7.28 13.95
N ASN A 74 -1.15 6.78 13.69
CA ASN A 74 -1.89 7.16 12.49
C ASN A 74 -2.33 8.62 12.53
N LEU A 75 -2.73 9.17 13.68
CA LEU A 75 -3.03 10.59 13.81
C LEU A 75 -1.80 11.46 13.53
N HIS A 76 -0.63 11.06 14.04
CA HIS A 76 0.63 11.73 13.73
C HIS A 76 0.92 11.69 12.22
N LEU A 77 0.85 10.51 11.60
CA LEU A 77 1.08 10.35 10.17
C LEU A 77 0.06 11.11 9.33
N VAL A 78 -1.23 11.09 9.67
CA VAL A 78 -2.25 11.92 8.98
C VAL A 78 -1.92 13.40 9.13
N ASN A 79 -1.55 13.86 10.33
CA ASN A 79 -1.23 15.27 10.56
C ASN A 79 0.00 15.74 9.76
N PHE A 80 0.96 14.87 9.53
CA PHE A 80 2.17 15.17 8.76
C PHE A 80 1.97 14.95 7.25
N GLU A 81 1.32 13.85 6.86
CA GLU A 81 1.37 13.33 5.50
C GLU A 81 0.12 13.62 4.65
N GLN A 82 -1.03 13.92 5.24
CA GLN A 82 -2.30 14.06 4.51
C GLN A 82 -2.22 15.11 3.40
N PHE A 83 -1.66 16.29 3.70
CA PHE A 83 -1.42 17.36 2.72
C PHE A 83 0.08 17.61 2.46
N GLY A 84 0.95 16.80 3.07
CA GLY A 84 2.40 17.01 3.03
C GLY A 84 2.83 18.33 3.69
N TRP A 85 2.04 18.92 4.58
CA TRP A 85 2.47 20.09 5.32
C TRP A 85 3.49 19.67 6.37
N ALA A 86 4.56 20.45 6.56
CA ALA A 86 5.60 20.15 7.54
C ALA A 86 5.03 19.90 8.96
N CYS A 87 3.91 20.55 9.30
CA CYS A 87 3.07 20.19 10.43
C CYS A 87 1.65 20.73 10.22
N GLY A 88 0.69 20.17 10.98
CA GLY A 88 -0.62 20.81 11.17
C GLY A 88 -1.65 20.55 10.06
N SER A 89 -1.57 19.43 9.32
CA SER A 89 -2.63 19.07 8.36
C SER A 89 -4.00 18.93 9.03
N LEU A 90 -4.04 18.66 10.34
CA LEU A 90 -5.28 18.57 11.12
C LEU A 90 -5.69 19.89 11.80
N LEU A 91 -4.90 20.97 11.67
CA LEU A 91 -5.14 22.23 12.39
C LEU A 91 -6.58 22.72 12.23
N PHE A 92 -7.06 22.84 10.99
CA PHE A 92 -8.41 23.35 10.73
C PHE A 92 -9.52 22.37 11.13
N VAL A 93 -9.23 21.06 11.13
CA VAL A 93 -10.16 20.05 11.69
C VAL A 93 -10.31 20.24 13.20
N LEU A 94 -9.20 20.49 13.91
CA LEU A 94 -9.17 20.69 15.36
C LEU A 94 -9.79 22.03 15.79
N LEU A 95 -9.74 23.05 14.94
CA LEU A 95 -10.37 24.35 15.19
C LEU A 95 -11.89 24.33 14.92
N LEU A 96 -12.38 23.39 14.11
CA LEU A 96 -13.79 23.35 13.71
C LEU A 96 -14.78 23.19 14.90
N PRO A 97 -14.52 22.39 15.95
CA PRO A 97 -15.39 22.31 17.12
C PRO A 97 -15.48 23.60 17.94
N LEU A 98 -14.50 24.51 17.83
CA LEU A 98 -14.59 25.86 18.41
C LEU A 98 -15.58 26.75 17.63
N GLY A 99 -16.02 26.26 16.46
CA GLY A 99 -17.16 26.67 15.64
C GLY A 99 -18.48 26.75 16.39
N ARG A 100 -19.40 27.65 16.00
CA ARG A 100 -20.82 27.41 16.29
C ARG A 100 -21.24 26.24 15.40
N GLY A 101 -21.31 25.04 15.99
CA GLY A 101 -21.50 23.78 15.27
C GLY A 101 -22.61 23.83 14.23
N ARG A 102 -22.27 23.58 12.97
CA ARG A 102 -23.24 23.41 11.90
C ARG A 102 -23.58 21.92 11.79
N LYS A 103 -24.88 21.60 11.80
CA LYS A 103 -25.42 20.23 11.79
C LYS A 103 -24.96 19.37 10.59
N ASN A 104 -24.32 19.98 9.58
CA ASN A 104 -24.03 19.33 8.30
C ASN A 104 -22.70 18.57 8.26
N ASP A 105 -21.81 18.75 9.24
CA ASP A 105 -20.50 18.06 9.24
C ASP A 105 -20.57 16.66 9.87
N GLY A 106 -21.74 16.27 10.42
CA GLY A 106 -21.95 15.02 11.15
C GLY A 106 -21.66 13.76 10.34
N LEU A 107 -21.89 13.77 9.02
CA LEU A 107 -21.55 12.63 8.16
C LEU A 107 -20.03 12.42 8.09
N MET A 108 -19.25 13.49 7.92
CA MET A 108 -17.79 13.39 7.83
C MET A 108 -17.18 12.96 9.17
N TRP A 109 -17.69 13.52 10.28
CA TRP A 109 -17.32 13.07 11.62
C TRP A 109 -17.71 11.60 11.87
N GLY A 110 -18.91 11.20 11.46
CA GLY A 110 -19.39 9.83 11.56
C GLY A 110 -18.52 8.85 10.77
N LEU A 111 -18.10 9.21 9.56
CA LEU A 111 -17.14 8.43 8.78
C LEU A 111 -15.79 8.35 9.49
N ALA A 112 -15.25 9.47 9.96
CA ALA A 112 -13.96 9.48 10.65
C ALA A 112 -13.98 8.61 11.92
N VAL A 113 -14.95 8.85 12.81
CA VAL A 113 -15.13 8.07 14.04
C VAL A 113 -15.42 6.60 13.74
N GLY A 114 -16.27 6.33 12.74
CA GLY A 114 -16.60 4.98 12.30
C GLY A 114 -15.38 4.22 11.79
N THR A 115 -14.50 4.85 11.01
CA THR A 115 -13.24 4.26 10.55
C THR A 115 -12.31 3.95 11.73
N VAL A 116 -12.14 4.87 12.69
CA VAL A 116 -11.33 4.58 13.91
C VAL A 116 -11.93 3.42 14.69
N ALA A 117 -13.25 3.43 14.91
CA ALA A 117 -13.93 2.40 15.70
C ALA A 117 -13.83 1.02 15.04
N ALA A 118 -14.07 0.94 13.74
CA ALA A 118 -13.98 -0.33 12.99
C ALA A 118 -12.54 -0.86 12.97
N LEU A 119 -11.56 0.01 12.70
CA LEU A 119 -10.15 -0.39 12.65
C LEU A 119 -9.56 -0.68 14.03
N SER A 120 -10.12 -0.15 15.12
CA SER A 120 -9.74 -0.54 16.48
C SER A 120 -9.89 -2.04 16.75
N LEU A 121 -10.77 -2.73 16.00
CA LEU A 121 -10.94 -4.18 16.09
C LEU A 121 -10.01 -4.97 15.17
N TYR A 122 -9.32 -4.31 14.24
CA TYR A 122 -8.38 -4.97 13.35
C TYR A 122 -6.97 -4.76 13.89
N TRP A 123 -6.20 -5.82 14.05
CA TRP A 123 -4.78 -5.65 14.36
C TRP A 123 -4.08 -5.11 13.13
N PHE A 124 -3.39 -4.00 13.32
CA PHE A 124 -2.45 -3.47 12.36
C PHE A 124 -1.38 -2.71 13.14
N SER A 125 -0.11 -2.89 12.79
CA SER A 125 0.88 -1.89 13.19
C SER A 125 0.61 -0.63 12.37
N GLY A 126 0.39 0.50 13.04
CA GLY A 126 0.53 1.82 12.45
C GLY A 126 1.98 1.96 12.02
N GLY A 127 2.31 1.41 10.85
CA GLY A 127 3.68 1.12 10.46
C GLY A 127 4.31 2.24 9.62
N PRO A 128 5.65 2.35 9.64
CA PRO A 128 6.43 3.36 8.92
C PRO A 128 6.37 3.19 7.39
N ASP A 129 5.88 2.04 6.93
CA ASP A 129 5.92 1.62 5.54
C ASP A 129 5.21 2.59 4.59
N PHE A 130 3.95 2.99 4.86
CA PHE A 130 3.18 3.79 3.89
C PHE A 130 2.19 4.75 4.54
N GLY A 131 2.69 5.74 5.28
CA GLY A 131 1.85 6.73 5.94
C GLY A 131 0.77 6.07 6.80
N ALA A 132 -0.37 6.74 7.00
CA ALA A 132 -1.51 6.19 7.72
C ALA A 132 -2.30 5.19 6.84
N ARG A 133 -1.64 4.12 6.37
CA ARG A 133 -2.12 3.20 5.32
C ARG A 133 -3.55 2.71 5.53
N TYR A 134 -3.88 2.29 6.75
CA TYR A 134 -5.20 1.73 7.06
C TYR A 134 -6.27 2.82 7.17
N TRP A 135 -5.86 4.07 7.33
CA TRP A 135 -6.71 5.24 7.44
C TRP A 135 -6.90 5.95 6.09
N TYR A 136 -6.65 5.31 4.95
CA TYR A 136 -6.87 5.94 3.63
C TYR A 136 -8.33 6.43 3.45
N GLN A 137 -9.30 5.78 4.11
CA GLN A 137 -10.70 6.22 4.11
C GLN A 137 -10.90 7.58 4.80
N MET A 138 -9.94 8.00 5.63
CA MET A 138 -9.93 9.31 6.28
C MET A 138 -9.61 10.47 5.32
N ILE A 139 -9.06 10.19 4.14
CA ILE A 139 -8.61 11.23 3.21
C ILE A 139 -9.76 12.20 2.89
N VAL A 140 -10.92 11.66 2.49
CA VAL A 140 -12.09 12.46 2.11
C VAL A 140 -12.70 13.21 3.31
N PRO A 141 -13.08 12.54 4.42
CA PRO A 141 -13.70 13.25 5.53
C PRO A 141 -12.77 14.31 6.12
N LEU A 142 -11.48 14.03 6.26
CA LEU A 142 -10.55 15.02 6.81
C LEU A 142 -10.27 16.16 5.83
N ALA A 143 -10.19 15.91 4.52
CA ALA A 143 -10.08 17.00 3.53
C ALA A 143 -11.29 17.94 3.58
N VAL A 144 -12.51 17.39 3.62
CA VAL A 144 -13.73 18.18 3.75
C VAL A 144 -13.73 18.97 5.05
N LEU A 145 -13.45 18.32 6.19
CA LEU A 145 -13.42 18.97 7.49
C LEU A 145 -12.32 20.06 7.58
N THR A 146 -11.17 19.86 6.94
CA THR A 146 -10.10 20.87 6.85
C THR A 146 -10.57 22.10 6.08
N VAL A 147 -11.16 21.93 4.89
CA VAL A 147 -11.69 23.06 4.10
C VAL A 147 -12.78 23.79 4.88
N ARG A 148 -13.69 23.04 5.50
CA ARG A 148 -14.76 23.61 6.34
C ARG A 148 -14.20 24.40 7.52
N GLY A 149 -13.19 23.87 8.20
CA GLY A 149 -12.51 24.54 9.30
C GLY A 149 -11.80 25.82 8.85
N ALA A 150 -11.15 25.80 7.69
CA ALA A 150 -10.51 26.97 7.12
C ALA A 150 -11.53 28.05 6.72
N MET A 151 -12.65 27.67 6.13
CA MET A 151 -13.75 28.61 5.82
C MET A 151 -14.29 29.29 7.09
N GLU A 152 -14.56 28.49 8.13
CA GLU A 152 -15.05 29.03 9.41
C GLU A 152 -14.02 29.96 10.06
N PHE A 153 -12.75 29.57 10.04
CA PHE A 153 -11.67 30.40 10.58
C PHE A 153 -11.50 31.71 9.80
N ALA A 154 -11.56 31.67 8.46
CA ALA A 154 -11.53 32.85 7.60
C ALA A 154 -12.69 33.82 7.88
N LEU A 155 -13.91 33.28 8.04
CA LEU A 155 -15.10 34.07 8.37
C LEU A 155 -14.95 34.78 9.72
N ARG A 156 -14.39 34.08 10.72
CA ARG A 156 -14.12 34.67 12.05
C ARG A 156 -13.07 35.76 12.01
N MET A 157 -11.98 35.53 11.28
CA MET A 157 -10.91 36.52 11.09
C MET A 157 -11.45 37.79 10.43
N ASN A 158 -12.33 37.65 9.43
CA ASN A 158 -12.99 38.79 8.79
C ASN A 158 -13.99 39.50 9.72
N SER A 159 -14.70 38.75 10.56
CA SER A 159 -15.70 39.33 11.48
C SER A 159 -15.08 40.02 12.70
N ALA A 160 -13.88 39.62 13.10
CA ALA A 160 -13.16 40.17 14.25
C ALA A 160 -12.22 41.34 13.89
N ALA A 161 -11.91 41.54 12.61
CA ALA A 161 -11.01 42.60 12.18
C ALA A 161 -11.67 43.99 12.29
N PRO A 162 -10.95 45.02 12.78
CA PRO A 162 -11.38 46.41 12.65
C PRO A 162 -11.67 46.75 11.19
N ALA A 163 -12.62 47.65 10.91
CA ALA A 163 -13.02 48.04 9.55
C ALA A 163 -11.86 48.55 8.65
N THR A 164 -10.71 48.90 9.25
CA THR A 164 -9.48 49.34 8.57
C THR A 164 -8.53 48.20 8.21
N HIS A 165 -8.82 46.95 8.60
CA HIS A 165 -8.02 45.78 8.30
C HIS A 165 -8.78 44.83 7.38
N VAL A 166 -8.54 44.99 6.08
CA VAL A 166 -8.99 44.06 5.04
C VAL A 166 -7.95 42.93 4.94
N GLY A 167 -8.38 41.67 4.79
CA GLY A 167 -7.47 40.57 4.43
C GLY A 167 -7.42 39.36 5.35
N GLY A 168 -8.24 39.28 6.41
CA GLY A 168 -8.15 38.20 7.41
C GLY A 168 -8.38 36.81 6.80
N GLY A 169 -9.44 36.67 6.01
CA GLY A 169 -9.78 35.44 5.30
C GLY A 169 -8.85 35.13 4.14
N GLU A 170 -8.40 36.16 3.41
CA GLU A 170 -7.44 36.05 2.32
C GLU A 170 -6.12 35.46 2.82
N ARG A 171 -5.67 35.82 4.03
CA ARG A 171 -4.48 35.23 4.66
C ARG A 171 -4.64 33.74 4.94
N VAL A 172 -5.83 33.28 5.32
CA VAL A 172 -6.11 31.85 5.55
C VAL A 172 -6.00 31.07 4.24
N TRP A 173 -6.58 31.59 3.16
CA TRP A 173 -6.48 30.98 1.84
C TRP A 173 -5.06 31.03 1.27
N ALA A 174 -4.35 32.15 1.44
CA ALA A 174 -2.95 32.27 1.07
C ALA A 174 -2.08 31.26 1.82
N PHE A 175 -2.32 31.07 3.12
CA PHE A 175 -1.65 30.04 3.92
C PHE A 175 -1.92 28.64 3.36
N LEU A 176 -3.19 28.29 3.09
CA LEU A 176 -3.53 26.97 2.54
C LEU A 176 -2.85 26.70 1.20
N LEU A 177 -2.87 27.66 0.29
CA LEU A 177 -2.22 27.57 -1.02
C LEU A 177 -0.71 27.41 -0.87
N LEU A 178 -0.08 28.27 -0.05
CA LEU A 178 1.36 28.23 0.16
C LEU A 178 1.80 26.95 0.87
N ALA A 179 1.10 26.52 1.92
CA ALA A 179 1.39 25.27 2.63
C ALA A 179 1.25 24.05 1.72
N SER A 180 0.23 24.02 0.86
CA SER A 180 0.03 22.93 -0.11
C SER A 180 1.09 22.93 -1.22
N ALA A 181 1.48 24.11 -1.71
CA ALA A 181 2.56 24.23 -2.69
C ALA A 181 3.90 23.80 -2.08
N LEU A 182 4.25 24.30 -0.89
CA LEU A 182 5.45 23.90 -0.17
C LEU A 182 5.43 22.41 0.19
N GLY A 183 4.29 21.87 0.58
CA GLY A 183 4.14 20.45 0.85
C GLY A 183 4.40 19.60 -0.40
N THR A 184 3.84 20.01 -1.54
CA THR A 184 4.09 19.34 -2.83
C THR A 184 5.58 19.42 -3.21
N LEU A 185 6.20 20.59 -3.08
CA LEU A 185 7.58 20.83 -3.48
C LEU A 185 8.62 20.19 -2.54
N ASN A 186 8.29 19.98 -1.26
CA ASN A 186 9.23 19.42 -0.28
C ASN A 186 8.94 17.94 0.01
N VAL A 187 7.70 17.57 0.34
CA VAL A 187 7.37 16.21 0.81
C VAL A 187 7.37 15.21 -0.33
N VAL A 188 6.96 15.58 -1.55
CA VAL A 188 7.02 14.64 -2.69
C VAL A 188 8.46 14.28 -3.05
N PRO A 189 9.39 15.25 -3.26
CA PRO A 189 10.79 14.91 -3.51
C PRO A 189 11.44 14.18 -2.33
N TRP A 190 11.22 14.61 -1.09
CA TRP A 190 11.75 13.90 0.08
C TRP A 190 11.28 12.44 0.13
N ARG A 191 9.99 12.19 -0.14
CA ARG A 191 9.48 10.82 -0.22
C ARG A 191 10.17 9.99 -1.29
N ALA A 192 10.36 10.54 -2.48
CA ALA A 192 10.94 9.81 -3.60
C ALA A 192 12.46 9.58 -3.44
N LEU A 193 13.18 10.59 -2.94
CA LEU A 193 14.64 10.61 -2.87
C LEU A 193 15.21 10.03 -1.58
N ASP A 194 14.44 10.03 -0.49
CA ASP A 194 14.90 9.60 0.82
C ASP A 194 13.99 8.51 1.40
N LYS A 195 12.78 8.86 1.86
CA LYS A 195 11.90 7.95 2.61
C LYS A 195 11.61 6.61 1.90
N TYR A 196 11.30 6.67 0.60
CA TYR A 196 10.95 5.51 -0.23
C TYR A 196 11.99 5.17 -1.28
N HIS A 197 13.16 5.80 -1.21
CA HIS A 197 14.25 5.49 -2.12
C HIS A 197 14.70 4.04 -1.92
N HIS A 198 14.58 3.24 -2.98
CA HIS A 198 14.80 1.79 -2.94
C HIS A 198 14.07 1.08 -1.79
N TYR A 199 12.83 1.49 -1.51
CA TYR A 199 12.01 0.88 -0.47
C TYR A 199 11.96 -0.66 -0.64
N ARG A 200 12.23 -1.39 0.46
CA ARG A 200 12.42 -2.86 0.47
C ARG A 200 13.48 -3.38 -0.49
N GLY A 201 14.48 -2.56 -0.81
CA GLY A 201 15.56 -2.88 -1.74
C GLY A 201 15.14 -2.86 -3.21
N VAL A 202 13.92 -2.44 -3.54
CA VAL A 202 13.40 -2.43 -4.93
C VAL A 202 14.16 -1.42 -5.76
N ARG A 203 14.78 -1.87 -6.84
CA ARG A 203 15.60 -1.03 -7.71
C ARG A 203 15.06 -0.97 -9.15
N PRO A 204 15.34 0.10 -9.92
CA PRO A 204 14.73 0.30 -11.22
C PRO A 204 15.37 -0.50 -12.36
N GLU A 205 16.49 -1.21 -12.16
CA GLU A 205 17.28 -1.75 -13.27
C GLU A 205 16.55 -2.87 -14.01
N LEU A 206 15.74 -3.70 -13.33
CA LEU A 206 14.94 -4.72 -14.00
C LEU A 206 13.85 -4.09 -14.89
N ARG A 207 13.30 -2.96 -14.47
CA ARG A 207 12.39 -2.16 -15.30
C ARG A 207 13.14 -1.52 -16.47
N ALA A 208 14.31 -0.93 -16.24
CA ALA A 208 15.14 -0.37 -17.29
C ALA A 208 15.51 -1.43 -18.34
N LEU A 209 15.81 -2.65 -17.90
CA LEU A 209 16.08 -3.79 -18.78
C LEU A 209 14.84 -4.19 -19.60
N ALA A 210 13.65 -4.14 -19.01
CA ALA A 210 12.40 -4.37 -19.73
C ALA A 210 12.14 -3.32 -20.81
N GLU A 211 12.41 -2.05 -20.50
CA GLU A 211 12.30 -0.93 -21.43
C GLU A 211 13.37 -1.01 -22.54
N GLU A 212 14.60 -1.41 -22.22
CA GLU A 212 15.69 -1.55 -23.18
C GLU A 212 15.47 -2.74 -24.14
N LYS A 213 15.11 -3.90 -23.60
CA LYS A 213 14.97 -5.13 -24.39
C LYS A 213 13.63 -5.29 -25.06
N GLN A 214 12.62 -4.53 -24.63
CA GLN A 214 11.26 -4.63 -25.16
C GLN A 214 10.81 -6.10 -25.25
N PHE A 215 10.80 -6.80 -24.11
CA PHE A 215 10.60 -8.25 -24.08
C PHE A 215 9.37 -8.74 -24.86
N GLY A 216 8.35 -7.90 -25.03
CA GLY A 216 7.20 -8.20 -25.90
C GLY A 216 6.47 -9.45 -25.46
N ARG A 217 6.02 -10.29 -26.41
CA ARG A 217 5.30 -11.54 -26.12
C ARG A 217 6.25 -12.65 -25.65
N SER A 218 6.85 -12.47 -24.48
CA SER A 218 7.84 -13.38 -23.89
C SER A 218 7.42 -13.89 -22.52
N LEU A 219 8.06 -14.98 -22.09
CA LEU A 219 8.10 -15.40 -20.69
C LEU A 219 9.41 -14.90 -20.07
N VAL A 220 9.33 -14.07 -19.03
CA VAL A 220 10.50 -13.57 -18.30
C VAL A 220 10.54 -14.20 -16.92
N ILE A 221 11.53 -15.05 -16.70
CA ILE A 221 11.75 -15.77 -15.44
C ILE A 221 12.77 -14.98 -14.62
N VAL A 222 12.32 -14.38 -13.53
CA VAL A 222 13.12 -13.56 -12.62
C VAL A 222 13.64 -14.43 -11.49
N ARG A 223 14.96 -14.63 -11.45
CA ARG A 223 15.65 -15.33 -10.37
C ARG A 223 15.91 -14.38 -9.22
N GLY A 224 15.44 -14.74 -8.02
CA GLY A 224 15.63 -13.95 -6.81
C GLY A 224 14.50 -14.16 -5.80
N LYS A 225 14.26 -13.15 -4.97
CA LYS A 225 13.11 -13.09 -4.05
C LYS A 225 11.95 -12.30 -4.67
N LEU A 226 10.72 -12.49 -4.15
CA LEU A 226 9.58 -11.65 -4.55
C LEU A 226 9.90 -10.15 -4.34
N TRP A 227 10.51 -9.85 -3.19
CA TRP A 227 11.10 -8.55 -2.87
C TRP A 227 12.60 -8.76 -2.57
N PRO A 228 13.51 -7.98 -3.18
CA PRO A 228 13.26 -6.87 -4.09
C PRO A 228 13.18 -7.23 -5.59
N ASP A 229 13.45 -8.47 -5.97
CA ASP A 229 13.87 -8.76 -7.34
C ASP A 229 12.74 -8.74 -8.37
N MET A 230 11.59 -9.33 -8.04
CA MET A 230 10.44 -9.42 -8.96
C MET A 230 9.51 -8.20 -8.89
N ALA A 231 9.41 -7.58 -7.71
CA ALA A 231 8.51 -6.45 -7.46
C ALA A 231 8.57 -5.28 -8.49
N PRO A 232 9.74 -4.84 -8.99
CA PRO A 232 9.83 -3.73 -9.94
C PRO A 232 9.08 -3.95 -11.26
N VAL A 233 8.86 -5.21 -11.65
CA VAL A 233 8.26 -5.57 -12.94
C VAL A 233 6.99 -6.39 -12.83
N ALA A 234 6.57 -6.78 -11.63
CA ALA A 234 5.33 -7.53 -11.42
C ALA A 234 4.10 -6.83 -12.04
N TRP A 235 4.04 -5.50 -11.96
CA TRP A 235 2.97 -4.68 -12.53
C TRP A 235 3.09 -4.44 -14.04
N LEU A 236 4.25 -4.75 -14.64
CA LEU A 236 4.47 -4.74 -16.10
C LEU A 236 4.03 -6.04 -16.76
N SER A 237 3.73 -7.08 -15.97
CA SER A 237 3.22 -8.34 -16.50
C SER A 237 1.86 -8.15 -17.16
N SER A 238 1.63 -8.92 -18.22
CA SER A 238 0.32 -9.04 -18.86
C SER A 238 -0.75 -9.37 -17.82
N LEU A 239 -1.90 -8.71 -17.92
CA LEU A 239 -3.09 -9.01 -17.12
C LEU A 239 -3.75 -10.33 -17.51
N ARG A 240 -3.46 -10.83 -18.73
CA ARG A 240 -3.82 -12.18 -19.18
C ARG A 240 -2.64 -13.12 -18.96
N PHE A 241 -2.93 -14.29 -18.38
CA PHE A 241 -1.97 -15.38 -18.20
C PHE A 241 -2.30 -16.59 -19.08
N ASP A 242 -3.18 -16.43 -20.06
CA ASP A 242 -3.43 -17.46 -21.05
C ASP A 242 -2.37 -17.43 -22.17
N ARG A 243 -2.44 -18.42 -23.06
CA ARG A 243 -1.52 -18.52 -24.20
C ARG A 243 -1.62 -17.32 -25.15
N GLU A 244 -2.77 -16.67 -25.22
CA GLU A 244 -3.05 -15.55 -26.14
C GLU A 244 -2.58 -14.19 -25.59
N ALA A 245 -2.04 -14.13 -24.38
CA ALA A 245 -1.59 -12.88 -23.79
C ALA A 245 -0.51 -12.16 -24.66
N GLU A 246 -0.80 -11.00 -25.23
CA GLU A 246 0.15 -10.33 -26.14
C GLU A 246 1.36 -9.71 -25.43
N GLY A 247 1.25 -9.47 -24.11
CA GLY A 247 2.32 -8.86 -23.31
C GLY A 247 3.32 -9.84 -22.71
N THR A 248 4.36 -9.29 -22.08
CA THR A 248 5.34 -10.03 -21.30
C THR A 248 4.66 -10.67 -20.10
N ILE A 249 4.97 -11.93 -19.81
CA ILE A 249 4.58 -12.58 -18.55
C ILE A 249 5.82 -12.68 -17.69
N TYR A 250 5.85 -11.97 -16.56
CA TYR A 250 6.93 -12.06 -15.58
C TYR A 250 6.57 -13.07 -14.51
N LEU A 251 7.52 -13.93 -14.15
CA LEU A 251 7.36 -14.95 -13.12
C LEU A 251 8.60 -14.98 -12.23
N LEU A 252 8.39 -15.16 -10.93
CA LEU A 252 9.48 -15.51 -10.02
C LEU A 252 9.94 -16.95 -10.30
N ASP A 253 11.25 -17.18 -10.40
CA ASP A 253 11.84 -18.49 -10.71
C ASP A 253 11.38 -19.56 -9.69
N PRO A 254 10.55 -20.53 -10.11
CA PRO A 254 9.99 -21.55 -9.23
C PRO A 254 10.89 -22.80 -9.10
N GLY A 255 12.08 -22.81 -9.70
CA GLY A 255 12.98 -23.97 -9.75
C GLY A 255 12.94 -24.70 -11.09
N ALA A 256 13.92 -25.58 -11.34
CA ALA A 256 14.12 -26.20 -12.66
C ALA A 256 12.90 -26.96 -13.22
N GLU A 257 12.23 -27.77 -12.41
CA GLU A 257 11.08 -28.57 -12.83
C GLU A 257 9.91 -27.69 -13.30
N THR A 258 9.52 -26.72 -12.49
CA THR A 258 8.41 -25.82 -12.81
C THR A 258 8.76 -24.90 -13.98
N ARG A 259 10.03 -24.50 -14.16
CA ARG A 259 10.47 -23.76 -15.36
C ARG A 259 10.20 -24.54 -16.64
N GLU A 260 10.49 -25.84 -16.64
CA GLU A 260 10.27 -26.69 -17.80
C GLU A 260 8.77 -26.92 -18.06
N HIS A 261 7.96 -27.07 -17.00
CA HIS A 261 6.51 -27.15 -17.12
C HIS A 261 5.89 -25.84 -17.66
N LEU A 262 6.39 -24.69 -17.22
CA LEU A 262 5.97 -23.39 -17.74
C LEU A 262 6.35 -23.24 -19.21
N ARG A 263 7.57 -23.64 -19.59
CA ARG A 263 8.00 -23.61 -21.00
C ARG A 263 7.09 -24.45 -21.89
N SER A 264 6.71 -25.66 -21.46
CA SER A 264 5.79 -26.50 -22.24
C SER A 264 4.37 -25.93 -22.29
N SER A 265 3.94 -25.23 -21.24
CA SER A 265 2.63 -24.56 -21.20
C SER A 265 2.57 -23.33 -22.11
N TYR A 266 3.69 -22.61 -22.26
CA TYR A 266 3.87 -21.43 -23.13
C TYR A 266 4.85 -21.72 -24.28
N ALA A 267 4.67 -22.86 -24.95
CA ALA A 267 5.59 -23.40 -25.95
C ALA A 267 5.78 -22.57 -27.22
N ASP A 268 5.10 -21.43 -27.34
CA ASP A 268 5.20 -20.49 -28.45
C ASP A 268 5.86 -19.16 -28.05
N ARG A 269 6.23 -19.00 -26.78
CA ARG A 269 6.89 -17.78 -26.28
C ARG A 269 8.39 -17.96 -26.16
N PRO A 270 9.20 -17.00 -26.61
CA PRO A 270 10.60 -16.95 -26.22
C PRO A 270 10.73 -16.74 -24.71
N VAL A 271 11.76 -17.36 -24.13
CA VAL A 271 12.03 -17.31 -22.69
C VAL A 271 13.27 -16.46 -22.41
N TRP A 272 13.15 -15.57 -21.43
CA TRP A 272 14.27 -14.85 -20.85
C TRP A 272 14.45 -15.27 -19.40
N ILE A 273 15.69 -15.40 -18.99
CA ILE A 273 16.07 -15.67 -17.61
C ILE A 273 16.87 -14.46 -17.13
N VAL A 274 16.38 -13.81 -16.09
CA VAL A 274 16.98 -12.59 -15.55
C VAL A 274 17.29 -12.81 -14.07
N ALA A 275 18.51 -12.50 -13.65
CA ALA A 275 18.85 -12.45 -12.23
C ALA A 275 18.51 -11.06 -11.68
N GLY A 276 17.76 -11.02 -10.58
CA GLY A 276 17.53 -9.80 -9.83
C GLY A 276 18.76 -9.33 -9.07
N GLY A 277 18.72 -8.06 -8.62
CA GLY A 277 19.83 -7.43 -7.91
C GLY A 277 20.23 -8.14 -6.61
N GLY A 278 19.28 -8.75 -5.91
CA GLY A 278 19.54 -9.56 -4.72
C GLY A 278 20.35 -10.83 -5.02
N VAL A 279 20.32 -11.33 -6.25
CA VAL A 279 21.13 -12.47 -6.71
C VAL A 279 22.49 -12.04 -7.23
N THR A 280 22.57 -10.89 -7.92
CA THR A 280 23.83 -10.42 -8.50
C THR A 280 24.69 -9.65 -7.52
N GLY A 281 24.11 -9.13 -6.44
CA GLY A 281 24.75 -8.14 -5.56
C GLY A 281 24.83 -6.72 -6.17
N GLU A 282 24.37 -6.56 -7.41
CA GLU A 282 24.46 -5.32 -8.20
C GLU A 282 23.13 -5.07 -8.95
N ALA A 283 23.19 -4.58 -10.19
CA ALA A 283 22.04 -4.41 -11.06
C ALA A 283 21.49 -5.76 -11.54
N ALA A 284 20.20 -5.79 -11.88
CA ALA A 284 19.60 -6.94 -12.54
C ALA A 284 20.27 -7.20 -13.89
N ARG A 285 20.42 -8.47 -14.27
CA ARG A 285 21.11 -8.86 -15.52
C ARG A 285 20.46 -10.05 -16.19
N ILE A 286 20.48 -10.05 -17.52
CA ILE A 286 20.07 -11.22 -18.32
C ILE A 286 21.10 -12.32 -18.11
N LEU A 287 20.65 -13.48 -17.64
CA LEU A 287 21.48 -14.68 -17.56
C LEU A 287 21.41 -15.46 -18.87
N ALA A 288 20.24 -15.50 -19.49
CA ALA A 288 20.03 -16.15 -20.77
C ALA A 288 18.79 -15.58 -21.47
N GLY A 289 18.80 -15.60 -22.80
CA GLY A 289 17.66 -15.24 -23.62
C GLY A 289 17.98 -14.21 -24.71
N PRO A 290 17.09 -14.08 -25.72
CA PRO A 290 15.84 -14.83 -25.85
C PRO A 290 16.12 -16.29 -26.24
N ILE A 291 15.59 -17.23 -25.46
CA ILE A 291 15.64 -18.67 -25.76
C ILE A 291 14.42 -18.94 -26.63
N ALA A 292 14.63 -19.45 -27.84
CA ALA A 292 13.51 -19.75 -28.74
C ALA A 292 12.61 -20.84 -28.13
N PRO A 293 11.30 -20.90 -28.46
CA PRO A 293 10.35 -21.79 -27.78
C PRO A 293 10.70 -23.30 -27.82
N ASN A 294 11.52 -23.72 -28.79
CA ASN A 294 11.97 -25.11 -28.97
C ASN A 294 13.41 -25.37 -28.50
N GLN A 295 14.08 -24.37 -27.92
CA GLN A 295 15.43 -24.53 -27.39
C GLN A 295 15.37 -24.95 -25.92
N PRO A 296 16.25 -25.88 -25.48
CA PRO A 296 16.32 -26.27 -24.08
C PRO A 296 16.75 -25.08 -23.22
N LEU A 297 16.17 -24.96 -22.02
CA LEU A 297 16.63 -23.97 -21.05
C LEU A 297 18.05 -24.34 -20.58
N PRO A 298 18.93 -23.34 -20.36
CA PRO A 298 20.23 -23.61 -19.78
C PRO A 298 20.08 -24.17 -18.38
N ALA A 299 20.93 -25.14 -18.04
CA ALA A 299 21.09 -25.57 -16.66
C ALA A 299 21.60 -24.38 -15.84
N LEU A 300 20.82 -23.97 -14.83
CA LEU A 300 21.22 -22.94 -13.90
C LEU A 300 21.45 -23.55 -12.54
N PRO A 301 22.46 -23.10 -11.79
CA PRO A 301 22.62 -23.50 -10.41
C PRO A 301 21.37 -23.10 -9.63
N GLU A 302 20.83 -24.02 -8.83
CA GLU A 302 19.73 -23.72 -7.92
C GLU A 302 20.15 -22.57 -6.99
N LEU A 303 19.26 -21.61 -6.79
CA LEU A 303 19.52 -20.60 -5.77
C LEU A 303 19.52 -21.34 -4.44
N ASN A 304 20.59 -21.19 -3.66
CA ASN A 304 20.58 -21.67 -2.28
C ASN A 304 19.38 -21.02 -1.59
N SER A 305 18.31 -21.78 -1.42
CA SER A 305 17.10 -21.34 -0.76
C SER A 305 17.45 -21.16 0.72
N ARG A 306 18.05 -20.03 1.07
CA ARG A 306 17.96 -19.55 2.45
C ARG A 306 16.48 -19.51 2.77
N LYS A 307 16.10 -20.09 3.91
CA LYS A 307 14.71 -20.18 4.37
C LYS A 307 14.01 -18.83 4.20
N PRO A 308 12.69 -18.80 3.99
CA PRO A 308 11.90 -17.57 3.84
C PRO A 308 11.90 -16.60 5.04
N ASP A 309 12.76 -16.81 6.03
CA ASP A 309 12.69 -16.21 7.37
C ASP A 309 13.78 -15.13 7.60
N GLU A 310 14.06 -14.32 6.55
CA GLU A 310 14.70 -13.00 6.66
C GLU A 310 14.05 -12.02 5.65
#